data_AF-A0A246PQB3-F1
#
_entry.id   AF-A0A246PQB3-F1
#
_cell.length_a   1.000
_cell.length_b   1.000
_cell.length_c   1.000
_cell.angle_alpha   90.00
_cell.angle_beta   90.00
_cell.angle_gamma   90.00
#
_symmetry.space_group_name_H-M   'P 1'
#
loop_
_entity.id
_entity.type
_entity.pdbx_description
1 polymer ?
#
loop_
_entity_poly.entity_id
_entity_poly.type
_entity_poly.pdbx_seq_one_letter_code
_entity_poly.pdbx_strand_id
1 'polypeptide(L)'
;MRNSNLDLRVIRTKTAIRNALVELIEEKGFDAITVKDITTKANINRGTFYAHYQDKFDLMTKCQEEIMYKFSSIAKQRLPEVIADLGSNPSPTMPFILITSILEFLNENSDFMKAVLSPKGDLSFQTKLKDFMWKTIFEDTNGALINKENLLVPSQYLASYMASAHIGVIQQWLTTGQKETPEEIARILSTIAVHGPFYAAGLKK
;
A
#
# COMPACT_ATOMS: atom_id res chain seq x y z
N MET A 1 0.61 34.31 10.54
CA MET A 1 0.84 33.06 11.30
C MET A 1 -0.50 32.34 11.43
N ARG A 2 -0.76 31.30 10.63
CA ARG A 2 -1.99 30.49 10.79
C ARG A 2 -1.87 29.71 12.11
N ASN A 3 -2.92 29.73 12.92
CA ASN A 3 -3.01 29.17 14.27
C ASN A 3 -2.60 27.69 14.31
N SER A 4 -1.39 27.38 14.80
CA SER A 4 -0.91 25.99 14.92
C SER A 4 -1.81 25.12 15.81
N ASN A 5 -2.55 25.74 16.75
CA ASN A 5 -3.47 25.04 17.64
C ASN A 5 -4.73 24.51 16.90
N LEU A 6 -5.21 25.23 15.88
CA LEU A 6 -6.30 24.74 15.02
C LEU A 6 -5.84 23.53 14.21
N ASP A 7 -4.60 23.57 13.72
CA ASP A 7 -3.99 22.47 12.96
C ASP A 7 -3.88 21.20 13.81
N LEU A 8 -3.38 21.31 15.05
CA LEU A 8 -3.30 20.19 15.99
C LEU A 8 -4.66 19.57 16.32
N ARG A 9 -5.71 20.39 16.44
CA ARG A 9 -7.08 19.90 16.68
C ARG A 9 -7.63 19.14 15.47
N VAL A 10 -7.36 19.62 14.25
CA VAL A 10 -7.76 18.94 13.02
C VAL A 10 -7.05 17.60 12.89
N ILE A 11 -5.73 17.56 13.11
CA ILE A 11 -4.94 16.33 13.07
C ILE A 11 -5.49 15.30 14.06
N ARG A 12 -5.67 15.68 15.33
CA ARG A 12 -6.23 14.79 16.37
C ARG A 12 -7.60 14.23 15.99
N THR A 13 -8.45 15.08 15.42
CA THR A 13 -9.80 14.67 15.00
C THR A 13 -9.74 13.67 13.84
N LYS A 14 -8.92 13.94 12.81
CA LYS A 14 -8.73 13.01 11.70
C LYS A 14 -8.14 11.66 12.16
N THR A 15 -7.16 11.69 13.06
CA THR A 15 -6.58 10.47 13.65
C THR A 15 -7.64 9.67 14.41
N ALA A 16 -8.46 10.31 15.26
CA ALA A 16 -9.53 9.63 15.98
C ALA A 16 -10.56 8.99 15.04
N ILE A 17 -10.94 9.70 13.97
CA ILE A 17 -11.86 9.18 12.94
C ILE A 17 -11.24 7.98 12.21
N ARG A 18 -9.96 8.07 11.82
CA ARG A 18 -9.26 6.98 11.12
C ARG A 18 -9.13 5.74 12.00
N ASN A 19 -8.78 5.89 13.28
CA ASN A 19 -8.67 4.77 14.21
C ASN A 19 -10.04 4.10 14.43
N ALA A 20 -11.09 4.90 14.61
CA ALA A 20 -12.45 4.39 14.71
C ALA A 20 -12.87 3.60 13.47
N LEU A 21 -12.53 4.09 12.27
CA LEU A 21 -12.79 3.37 11.02
C LEU A 21 -12.09 2.00 11.00
N VAL A 22 -10.80 1.96 11.35
CA VAL A 22 -10.00 0.71 11.37
C VAL A 22 -10.63 -0.33 12.30
N GLU A 23 -10.94 0.05 13.54
CA GLU A 23 -11.56 -0.85 14.51
C GLU A 23 -12.92 -1.36 14.01
N LEU A 24 -13.75 -0.48 13.45
CA LEU A 24 -15.07 -0.85 12.93
C LEU A 24 -14.99 -1.77 11.70
N ILE A 25 -13.97 -1.64 10.85
CA ILE A 25 -13.73 -2.55 9.73
C ILE A 25 -13.42 -3.96 10.25
N GLU A 26 -12.56 -4.06 11.27
CA GLU A 26 -12.22 -5.37 11.87
C GLU A 26 -13.45 -6.01 12.55
N GLU A 27 -14.24 -5.22 13.27
CA GLU A 27 -15.44 -5.68 14.00
C GLU A 27 -16.54 -6.20 13.05
N LYS A 28 -16.94 -5.40 12.05
CA LYS A 28 -18.14 -5.70 11.25
C LYS A 28 -18.02 -5.50 9.74
N GLY A 29 -16.85 -5.10 9.25
CA GLY A 29 -16.58 -4.85 7.84
C GLY A 29 -17.11 -3.52 7.34
N PHE A 30 -16.44 -2.97 6.32
CA PHE A 30 -16.63 -1.60 5.83
C PHE A 30 -18.07 -1.32 5.36
N ASP A 31 -18.70 -2.27 4.68
CA ASP A 31 -20.05 -2.13 4.13
C ASP A 31 -21.10 -1.91 5.23
N ALA A 32 -20.93 -2.52 6.40
CA ALA A 32 -21.85 -2.41 7.53
C ALA A 32 -21.61 -1.17 8.43
N ILE A 33 -20.56 -0.40 8.18
CA ILE A 33 -20.24 0.83 8.95
C ILE A 33 -21.21 1.94 8.58
N THR A 34 -21.63 2.75 9.57
CA THR A 34 -22.36 4.00 9.36
C THR A 34 -21.56 5.17 9.93
N VAL A 35 -21.88 6.39 9.50
CA VAL A 35 -21.32 7.62 10.09
C VAL A 35 -21.61 7.69 11.60
N LYS A 36 -22.77 7.16 12.04
CA LYS A 36 -23.10 7.10 13.47
C LYS A 36 -22.05 6.30 14.24
N ASP A 37 -21.74 5.09 13.77
CA ASP A 37 -20.77 4.21 14.42
C ASP A 37 -19.40 4.88 14.54
N ILE A 38 -18.93 5.49 13.44
CA ILE A 38 -17.64 6.21 13.40
C ILE A 38 -17.63 7.34 14.42
N THR A 39 -18.68 8.19 14.44
CA THR A 39 -18.76 9.33 15.35
C THR A 39 -18.82 8.90 16.81
N THR A 40 -19.55 7.82 17.12
CA THR A 40 -19.64 7.26 18.47
C THR A 40 -18.30 6.69 18.91
N LYS A 41 -17.66 5.87 18.07
CA LYS A 41 -16.37 5.22 18.37
C LYS A 41 -15.22 6.24 18.48
N ALA A 42 -15.21 7.27 17.63
CA ALA A 42 -14.22 8.35 17.67
C ALA A 42 -14.50 9.39 18.78
N ASN A 43 -15.62 9.27 19.51
CA ASN A 43 -16.07 10.22 20.53
C ASN A 43 -16.16 11.68 20.02
N ILE A 44 -16.82 11.87 18.88
CA ILE A 44 -17.04 13.19 18.26
C ILE A 44 -18.51 13.41 17.88
N ASN A 45 -18.90 14.67 17.72
CA ASN A 45 -20.22 15.01 17.20
C ASN A 45 -20.28 14.81 15.68
N ARG A 46 -21.47 14.50 15.15
CA ARG A 46 -21.71 14.37 13.70
C ARG A 46 -21.29 15.59 12.89
N GLY A 47 -21.54 16.80 13.39
CA GLY A 47 -21.11 18.04 12.72
C GLY A 47 -19.58 18.12 12.57
N THR A 48 -18.83 17.56 13.51
CA THR A 48 -17.36 17.48 13.43
C THR A 48 -16.91 16.51 12.35
N PHE A 49 -17.58 15.37 12.19
CA PHE A 49 -17.31 14.45 11.08
C PHE A 49 -17.57 15.13 9.73
N TYR A 50 -18.73 15.76 9.58
CA TYR A 50 -19.13 16.40 8.31
C TYR A 50 -18.29 17.63 7.95
N ALA A 51 -17.57 18.22 8.91
CA ALA A 51 -16.57 19.25 8.61
C ALA A 51 -15.34 18.72 7.86
N HIS A 52 -15.11 17.40 7.84
CA HIS A 52 -13.96 16.76 7.21
C HIS A 52 -14.34 15.80 6.07
N TYR A 53 -15.49 15.13 6.20
CA TYR A 53 -15.89 14.04 5.32
C TYR A 53 -17.37 14.10 4.97
N GLN A 54 -17.72 13.86 3.71
CA GLN A 54 -19.11 13.88 3.25
C GLN A 54 -19.88 12.65 3.76
N ASP A 55 -19.25 11.49 3.74
CA ASP A 55 -19.76 10.22 4.24
C ASP A 55 -18.59 9.26 4.54
N LYS A 56 -18.90 7.97 4.78
CA LYS A 56 -17.89 6.95 5.04
C LYS A 56 -17.03 6.60 3.80
N PHE A 57 -17.57 6.76 2.60
CA PHE A 57 -16.89 6.45 1.35
C PHE A 57 -15.88 7.55 1.01
N ASP A 58 -16.24 8.82 1.23
CA ASP A 58 -15.32 9.95 1.13
C ASP A 58 -14.18 9.83 2.16
N LEU A 59 -14.50 9.43 3.41
CA LEU A 59 -13.47 9.12 4.41
C LEU A 59 -12.49 8.04 3.91
N MET A 60 -13.03 6.90 3.47
CA MET A 60 -12.20 5.79 2.97
C MET A 60 -11.34 6.24 1.78
N THR A 61 -11.93 6.95 0.82
CA THR A 61 -11.24 7.44 -0.38
C THR A 61 -10.09 8.37 -0.01
N LYS A 62 -10.31 9.36 0.86
CA LYS A 62 -9.25 10.27 1.31
C LYS A 62 -8.13 9.54 2.04
N CYS A 63 -8.45 8.57 2.90
CA CYS A 63 -7.42 7.76 3.56
C CYS A 63 -6.60 6.94 2.54
N GLN A 64 -7.24 6.35 1.54
CA GLN A 64 -6.54 5.63 0.48
C GLN A 64 -5.67 6.58 -0.37
N GLU A 65 -6.17 7.77 -0.71
CA GLU A 65 -5.42 8.78 -1.48
C GLU A 65 -4.16 9.24 -0.76
N GLU A 66 -4.21 9.41 0.57
CA GLU A 66 -3.03 9.72 1.39
C GLU A 66 -1.95 8.63 1.25
N ILE A 67 -2.35 7.35 1.28
CA ILE A 67 -1.44 6.21 1.07
C ILE A 67 -0.89 6.21 -0.36
N MET A 68 -1.75 6.35 -1.37
CA MET A 68 -1.35 6.34 -2.80
C MET A 68 -0.41 7.49 -3.14
N TYR A 69 -0.62 8.67 -2.53
CA TYR A 69 0.26 9.82 -2.68
C TYR A 69 1.66 9.51 -2.13
N LYS A 70 1.74 8.89 -0.95
CA LYS A 70 3.03 8.51 -0.36
C LYS A 70 3.74 7.45 -1.20
N PHE A 71 3.03 6.44 -1.69
CA PHE A 71 3.59 5.44 -2.61
C PHE A 71 4.13 6.07 -3.88
N SER A 72 3.38 6.99 -4.49
CA SER A 72 3.83 7.73 -5.67
C SER A 72 5.08 8.56 -5.39
N SER A 73 5.15 9.20 -4.22
CA SER A 73 6.34 9.95 -3.80
C SER A 73 7.57 9.05 -3.60
N ILE A 74 7.38 7.87 -2.97
CA ILE A 74 8.47 6.90 -2.77
C ILE A 74 8.95 6.38 -4.12
N ALA A 75 8.03 5.98 -5.00
CA ALA A 75 8.36 5.50 -6.34
C ALA A 75 9.15 6.55 -7.12
N LYS A 76 8.68 7.81 -7.16
CA LYS A 76 9.39 8.89 -7.83
C LYS A 76 10.82 9.08 -7.30
N GLN A 77 11.05 8.89 -6.01
CA GLN A 77 12.36 9.06 -5.39
C GLN A 77 13.30 7.86 -5.64
N ARG A 78 12.77 6.64 -5.58
CA ARG A 78 13.57 5.41 -5.48
C ARG A 78 13.61 4.58 -6.76
N LEU A 79 12.66 4.75 -7.68
CA LEU A 79 12.60 3.99 -8.93
C LEU A 79 13.87 4.14 -9.80
N PRO A 80 14.50 5.32 -9.91
CA PRO A 80 15.75 5.45 -10.67
C PRO A 80 16.89 4.56 -10.15
N GLU A 81 16.98 4.35 -8.83
CA GLU A 81 17.98 3.47 -8.20
C GLU A 81 17.73 2.02 -8.61
N VAL A 82 16.46 1.57 -8.60
CA VAL A 82 16.08 0.21 -9.01
C VAL A 82 16.38 -0.05 -10.49
N ILE A 83 16.11 0.93 -11.35
CA ILE A 83 16.41 0.81 -12.80
C ILE A 83 17.92 0.64 -13.02
N ALA A 84 18.74 1.41 -12.30
CA ALA A 84 20.20 1.30 -12.38
C ALA A 84 20.72 -0.05 -11.88
N ASP A 85 20.16 -0.55 -10.77
CA ASP A 85 20.52 -1.86 -10.19
C ASP A 85 20.19 -3.01 -11.14
N LEU A 86 18.99 -3.00 -11.74
CA LEU A 86 18.56 -4.02 -12.71
C LEU A 86 19.46 -4.05 -13.96
N GLY A 87 19.96 -2.89 -14.40
CA GLY A 87 20.91 -2.78 -15.51
C GLY A 87 22.32 -3.29 -15.19
N SER A 88 22.65 -3.44 -13.90
CA SER A 88 24.01 -3.74 -13.42
C SER A 88 24.19 -5.15 -12.88
N ASN A 89 23.22 -6.05 -13.13
CA ASN A 89 23.20 -7.43 -12.65
C ASN A 89 23.13 -7.52 -11.10
N PRO A 90 21.94 -7.25 -10.52
CA PRO A 90 21.81 -7.02 -9.08
C PRO A 90 22.12 -8.27 -8.26
N SER A 91 22.67 -8.07 -7.06
CA SER A 91 22.91 -9.18 -6.13
C SER A 91 21.58 -9.84 -5.74
N PRO A 92 21.46 -11.18 -5.79
CA PRO A 92 20.22 -11.89 -5.48
C PRO A 92 19.77 -11.73 -4.02
N THR A 93 20.64 -11.22 -3.13
CA THR A 93 20.39 -11.05 -1.70
C THR A 93 20.03 -9.63 -1.29
N MET A 94 20.22 -8.65 -2.18
CA MET A 94 19.96 -7.25 -1.85
C MET A 94 18.53 -6.87 -2.22
N PRO A 95 17.69 -6.44 -1.26
CA PRO A 95 16.34 -6.00 -1.56
C PRO A 95 16.35 -4.69 -2.36
N PHE A 96 15.39 -4.51 -3.26
CA PHE A 96 15.19 -3.23 -3.93
C PHE A 96 14.76 -2.17 -2.92
N ILE A 97 15.49 -1.05 -2.91
CA ILE A 97 15.23 0.08 -2.01
C ILE A 97 13.80 0.61 -2.11
N LEU A 98 13.21 0.60 -3.32
CA LEU A 98 11.81 0.95 -3.55
C LEU A 98 10.86 0.05 -2.74
N ILE A 99 11.07 -1.26 -2.80
CA ILE A 99 10.21 -2.23 -2.10
C ILE A 99 10.39 -2.07 -0.59
N THR A 100 11.64 -1.92 -0.11
CA THR A 100 11.93 -1.67 1.30
C THR A 100 11.22 -0.42 1.81
N SER A 101 11.34 0.72 1.12
CA SER A 101 10.70 1.97 1.53
C SER A 101 9.17 1.90 1.51
N ILE A 102 8.57 1.14 0.58
CA ILE A 102 7.13 0.89 0.57
C ILE A 102 6.73 0.07 1.80
N LEU A 103 7.47 -0.99 2.12
CA LEU A 103 7.18 -1.87 3.27
C LEU A 103 7.40 -1.17 4.61
N GLU A 104 8.39 -0.30 4.73
CA GLU A 104 8.59 0.55 5.92
C GLU A 104 7.36 1.44 6.16
N PHE A 105 6.88 2.12 5.12
CA PHE A 105 5.69 2.95 5.23
C PHE A 105 4.43 2.14 5.53
N LEU A 106 4.31 0.94 4.95
CA LEU A 106 3.23 -0.01 5.26
C LEU A 106 3.28 -0.45 6.73
N ASN A 107 4.47 -0.68 7.28
CA ASN A 107 4.68 -1.06 8.67
C ASN A 107 4.22 0.05 9.62
N GLU A 108 4.57 1.30 9.33
CA GLU A 108 4.14 2.48 10.11
C GLU A 108 2.62 2.67 10.08
N ASN A 109 1.93 2.13 9.08
CA ASN A 109 0.48 2.25 8.88
C ASN A 109 -0.23 0.89 8.97
N SER A 110 0.38 -0.11 9.63
CA SER A 110 0.00 -1.52 9.52
C SER A 110 -1.46 -1.78 9.92
N ASP A 111 -1.97 -1.15 10.98
CA ASP A 111 -3.36 -1.31 11.43
C ASP A 111 -4.36 -0.93 10.33
N PHE A 112 -4.16 0.23 9.69
CA PHE A 112 -5.00 0.67 8.59
C PHE A 112 -4.87 -0.23 7.36
N MET A 113 -3.62 -0.56 7.00
CA MET A 113 -3.35 -1.39 5.82
C MET A 113 -3.93 -2.79 5.97
N LYS A 114 -3.80 -3.39 7.16
CA LYS A 114 -4.38 -4.68 7.52
C LYS A 114 -5.91 -4.63 7.41
N ALA A 115 -6.55 -3.61 7.97
CA ALA A 115 -8.00 -3.48 7.92
C ALA A 115 -8.51 -3.31 6.47
N VAL A 116 -7.93 -2.39 5.70
CA VAL A 116 -8.40 -2.07 4.34
C VAL A 116 -8.07 -3.16 3.32
N LEU A 117 -6.95 -3.86 3.45
CA LEU A 117 -6.59 -4.97 2.56
C LEU A 117 -7.22 -6.31 2.96
N SER A 118 -7.94 -6.37 4.09
CA SER A 118 -8.67 -7.58 4.49
C SER A 118 -9.91 -7.81 3.61
N PRO A 119 -10.48 -9.03 3.59
CA PRO A 119 -11.77 -9.28 2.96
C PRO A 119 -12.94 -8.45 3.51
N LYS A 120 -12.77 -7.87 4.72
CA LYS A 120 -13.74 -6.98 5.37
C LYS A 120 -13.54 -5.50 5.00
N GLY A 121 -12.45 -5.15 4.34
CA GLY A 121 -12.08 -3.80 3.94
C GLY A 121 -12.78 -3.34 2.66
N ASP A 122 -12.16 -2.39 1.96
CA ASP A 122 -12.63 -1.92 0.65
C ASP A 122 -11.85 -2.62 -0.48
N LEU A 123 -12.52 -3.53 -1.18
CA LEU A 123 -11.94 -4.29 -2.28
C LEU A 123 -11.42 -3.39 -3.42
N SER A 124 -11.97 -2.17 -3.57
CA SER A 124 -11.52 -1.24 -4.60
C SER A 124 -10.07 -0.79 -4.39
N PHE A 125 -9.56 -0.87 -3.16
CA PHE A 125 -8.19 -0.47 -2.86
C PHE A 125 -7.15 -1.40 -3.50
N GLN A 126 -7.41 -2.71 -3.55
CA GLN A 126 -6.53 -3.64 -4.27
C GLN A 126 -6.45 -3.29 -5.76
N THR A 127 -7.56 -2.83 -6.36
CA THR A 127 -7.57 -2.35 -7.75
C THR A 127 -6.69 -1.10 -7.91
N LYS A 128 -6.76 -0.14 -6.98
CA LYS A 128 -5.89 1.04 -6.99
C LYS A 128 -4.41 0.68 -6.84
N LEU A 129 -4.07 -0.30 -6.01
CA LEU A 129 -2.70 -0.81 -5.87
C LEU A 129 -2.20 -1.49 -7.15
N LYS A 130 -3.05 -2.28 -7.81
CA LYS A 130 -2.72 -2.90 -9.11
C LYS A 130 -2.49 -1.86 -10.20
N ASP A 131 -3.30 -0.80 -10.24
CA ASP A 131 -3.12 0.32 -11.17
C ASP A 131 -1.80 1.06 -10.89
N PHE A 132 -1.50 1.33 -9.62
CA PHE A 132 -0.21 1.91 -9.25
C PHE A 132 0.98 1.03 -9.67
N MET A 133 0.93 -0.27 -9.41
CA MET A 133 1.95 -1.23 -9.85
C MET A 133 2.10 -1.22 -11.37
N TRP A 134 0.98 -1.22 -12.12
CA TRP A 134 1.01 -1.10 -13.58
C TRP A 134 1.76 0.15 -14.02
N LYS A 135 1.41 1.31 -13.46
CA LYS A 135 2.03 2.60 -13.77
C LYS A 135 3.52 2.60 -13.45
N THR A 136 3.91 2.10 -12.28
CA THR A 136 5.32 2.00 -11.88
C THR A 136 6.12 1.05 -12.77
N ILE A 137 5.53 -0.07 -13.20
CA ILE A 137 6.24 -1.06 -14.01
C ILE A 137 6.36 -0.61 -15.47
N PHE A 138 5.30 -0.01 -16.03
CA PHE A 138 5.13 0.10 -17.48
C PHE A 138 4.87 1.52 -18.03
N GLU A 139 4.63 2.52 -17.18
CA GLU A 139 4.37 3.89 -17.64
C GLU A 139 5.55 4.82 -17.38
N ASP A 140 5.84 5.65 -18.36
CA ASP A 140 7.07 6.45 -18.43
C ASP A 140 7.00 7.75 -17.60
N THR A 141 5.87 8.03 -16.94
CA THR A 141 5.71 9.23 -16.11
C THR A 141 6.75 9.37 -15.00
N ASN A 142 7.42 8.27 -14.60
CA ASN A 142 8.55 8.25 -13.69
C ASN A 142 9.77 7.46 -14.23
N GLY A 143 9.81 7.16 -15.54
CA GLY A 143 10.69 6.14 -16.12
C GLY A 143 10.11 4.73 -15.93
N ALA A 144 9.80 4.04 -17.03
CA ALA A 144 9.24 2.68 -16.94
C ALA A 144 10.29 1.68 -16.43
N LEU A 145 9.92 0.85 -15.44
CA LEU A 145 10.81 -0.20 -14.92
C LEU A 145 11.15 -1.26 -15.98
N ILE A 146 10.17 -1.61 -16.81
CA ILE A 146 10.28 -2.67 -17.82
C ILE A 146 9.88 -2.12 -19.19
N ASN A 147 10.77 -2.27 -20.17
CA ASN A 147 10.45 -2.00 -21.58
C ASN A 147 9.53 -3.10 -22.14
N LYS A 148 8.46 -2.69 -22.83
CA LYS A 148 7.46 -3.58 -23.42
C LYS A 148 7.92 -4.32 -24.68
N GLU A 149 9.01 -3.91 -25.32
CA GLU A 149 9.45 -4.43 -26.63
C GLU A 149 9.87 -5.91 -26.61
N ASN A 150 10.45 -6.39 -25.50
CA ASN A 150 11.06 -7.73 -25.42
C ASN A 150 10.39 -8.64 -24.37
N LEU A 151 9.10 -8.45 -24.11
CA LEU A 151 8.38 -9.25 -23.13
C LEU A 151 8.12 -10.68 -23.65
N LEU A 152 8.39 -11.68 -22.80
CA LEU A 152 8.12 -13.09 -23.11
C LEU A 152 6.64 -13.48 -22.98
N VAL A 153 5.84 -12.64 -22.34
CA VAL A 153 4.39 -12.81 -22.12
C VAL A 153 3.68 -11.46 -22.22
N PRO A 154 2.37 -11.41 -22.51
CA PRO A 154 1.66 -10.13 -22.61
C PRO A 154 1.72 -9.32 -21.31
N SER A 155 2.03 -8.02 -21.43
CA SER A 155 2.27 -7.11 -20.31
C SER A 155 1.17 -7.11 -19.25
N GLN A 156 -0.10 -7.22 -19.64
CA GLN A 156 -1.25 -7.23 -18.74
C GLN A 156 -1.25 -8.45 -17.80
N TYR A 157 -0.83 -9.62 -18.29
CA TYR A 157 -0.75 -10.83 -17.46
C TYR A 157 0.47 -10.79 -16.54
N LEU A 158 1.61 -10.28 -17.04
CA LEU A 158 2.81 -10.07 -16.24
C LEU A 158 2.55 -9.10 -15.08
N ALA A 159 1.95 -7.94 -15.37
CA ALA A 159 1.60 -6.94 -14.35
C ALA A 159 0.63 -7.51 -13.31
N SER A 160 -0.41 -8.22 -13.78
CA SER A 160 -1.41 -8.83 -12.89
C SER A 160 -0.79 -9.88 -11.97
N TYR A 161 0.09 -10.72 -12.50
CA TYR A 161 0.84 -11.71 -11.72
C TYR A 161 1.73 -11.02 -10.66
N MET A 162 2.56 -10.06 -11.08
CA MET A 162 3.47 -9.34 -10.17
C MET A 162 2.69 -8.62 -9.06
N ALA A 163 1.66 -7.85 -9.42
CA ALA A 163 0.85 -7.12 -8.45
C ALA A 163 0.12 -8.07 -7.49
N SER A 164 -0.46 -9.15 -7.99
CA SER A 164 -1.17 -10.11 -7.13
C SER A 164 -0.22 -10.87 -6.19
N ALA A 165 0.98 -11.24 -6.66
CA ALA A 165 1.99 -11.86 -5.82
C ALA A 165 2.46 -10.93 -4.70
N HIS A 166 2.75 -9.65 -5.01
CA HIS A 166 3.18 -8.67 -4.00
C HIS A 166 2.06 -8.39 -2.99
N ILE A 167 0.84 -8.15 -3.44
CA ILE A 167 -0.32 -7.90 -2.55
C ILE A 167 -0.55 -9.11 -1.65
N GLY A 168 -0.49 -10.34 -2.17
CA GLY A 168 -0.68 -11.55 -1.38
C GLY A 168 0.37 -11.73 -0.27
N VAL A 169 1.65 -11.50 -0.58
CA VAL A 169 2.72 -11.54 0.43
C VAL A 169 2.55 -10.45 1.49
N ILE A 170 2.20 -9.23 1.08
CA ILE A 170 1.93 -8.11 2.01
C ILE A 170 0.74 -8.44 2.93
N GLN A 171 -0.36 -8.98 2.38
CA GLN A 171 -1.52 -9.40 3.17
C GLN A 171 -1.14 -10.49 4.18
N GLN A 172 -0.35 -11.48 3.75
CA GLN A 172 0.13 -12.52 4.66
C GLN A 172 0.97 -11.93 5.79
N TRP A 173 1.96 -11.09 5.48
CA TRP A 173 2.82 -10.44 6.47
C TRP A 173 2.04 -9.56 7.47
N LEU A 174 1.06 -8.77 6.98
CA LEU A 174 0.21 -7.95 7.82
C LEU A 174 -0.68 -8.79 8.75
N THR A 175 -1.23 -9.90 8.26
CA THR A 175 -2.14 -10.75 9.05
C THR A 175 -1.41 -11.66 10.05
N THR A 176 -0.14 -11.98 9.82
CA THR A 176 0.69 -12.76 10.75
C THR A 176 1.40 -11.92 11.82
N GLY A 177 1.08 -10.62 11.92
CA GLY A 177 1.59 -9.72 12.96
C GLY A 177 2.97 -9.13 12.66
N GLN A 178 3.34 -9.01 11.38
CA GLN A 178 4.61 -8.41 10.94
C GLN A 178 5.85 -9.00 11.64
N LYS A 179 5.96 -10.34 11.68
CA LYS A 179 7.06 -11.03 12.37
C LYS A 179 8.42 -10.72 11.75
N GLU A 180 8.46 -10.68 10.42
CA GLU A 180 9.61 -10.27 9.64
C GLU A 180 9.69 -8.74 9.57
N THR A 181 10.90 -8.22 9.52
CA THR A 181 11.17 -6.80 9.27
C THR A 181 10.78 -6.41 7.83
N PRO A 182 10.52 -5.11 7.57
CA PRO A 182 10.30 -4.61 6.21
C PRO A 182 11.41 -5.01 5.23
N GLU A 183 12.68 -5.00 5.66
CA GLU A 183 13.82 -5.40 4.83
C GLU A 183 13.79 -6.89 4.48
N GLU A 184 13.42 -7.75 5.42
CA GLU A 184 13.32 -9.19 5.17
C GLU A 184 12.22 -9.51 4.16
N ILE A 185 11.04 -8.89 4.28
CA ILE A 185 9.96 -9.04 3.30
C ILE A 185 10.36 -8.45 1.94
N ALA A 186 11.07 -7.31 1.94
CA ALA A 186 11.59 -6.71 0.71
C ALA A 186 12.54 -7.67 -0.02
N ARG A 187 13.38 -8.38 0.73
CA ARG A 187 14.30 -9.38 0.17
C ARG A 187 13.53 -10.53 -0.46
N ILE A 188 12.54 -11.08 0.23
CA ILE A 188 11.67 -12.15 -0.31
C ILE A 188 11.02 -11.71 -1.63
N LEU A 189 10.39 -10.53 -1.64
CA LEU A 189 9.72 -10.00 -2.83
C LEU A 189 10.69 -9.74 -3.99
N SER A 190 11.85 -9.15 -3.70
CA SER A 190 12.89 -8.87 -4.70
C SER A 190 13.43 -10.17 -5.31
N THR A 191 13.74 -11.18 -4.49
CA THR A 191 14.21 -12.49 -4.97
C THR A 191 13.19 -13.17 -5.88
N ILE A 192 11.90 -13.17 -5.49
CA ILE A 192 10.83 -13.76 -6.32
C ILE A 192 10.64 -12.97 -7.62
N ALA A 193 10.73 -11.63 -7.56
CA ALA A 193 10.55 -10.77 -8.72
C ALA A 193 11.66 -10.94 -9.77
N VAL A 194 12.92 -11.08 -9.32
CA VAL A 194 14.08 -11.19 -10.22
C VAL A 194 14.24 -12.61 -10.78
N HIS A 195 14.11 -13.63 -9.92
CA HIS A 195 14.44 -15.00 -10.32
C HIS A 195 13.22 -15.89 -10.61
N GLY A 196 12.03 -15.42 -10.24
CA GLY A 196 10.80 -16.18 -10.35
C GLY A 196 10.58 -17.18 -9.22
N PRO A 197 9.35 -17.71 -9.09
CA PRO A 197 8.94 -18.54 -7.96
C PRO A 197 9.64 -19.91 -7.92
N PHE A 198 9.95 -20.51 -9.08
CA PHE A 198 10.63 -21.81 -9.13
C PHE A 198 12.09 -21.74 -8.68
N TYR A 199 12.79 -20.63 -8.97
CA TYR A 199 14.12 -20.40 -8.44
C TYR A 199 14.06 -20.19 -6.92
N ALA A 200 13.12 -19.36 -6.45
CA ALA A 200 12.92 -19.15 -5.01
C ALA A 200 12.55 -20.45 -4.26
N ALA A 201 11.91 -21.41 -4.94
CA ALA A 201 11.62 -22.75 -4.42
C ALA A 201 12.81 -23.73 -4.49
N GLY A 202 13.97 -23.31 -5.01
CA GLY A 202 15.17 -24.15 -5.15
C GLY A 202 15.10 -25.18 -6.29
N LEU A 203 14.13 -25.07 -7.20
CA LEU A 203 13.91 -26.04 -8.28
C LEU A 203 14.73 -25.74 -9.54
N LYS A 204 15.24 -24.50 -9.67
CA LYS A 204 16.09 -24.06 -10.78
C LYS A 204 17.32 -23.37 -10.19
N LYS A 205 18.51 -23.82 -10.58
CA LYS A 205 19.80 -23.19 -10.24
C LYS A 205 20.30 -22.35 -11.39
#